data_AF-A0AB38SA75-F1
#
_entry.id   AF-A0AB38SA75-F1
#
_cell.length_a   1.000
_cell.length_b   1.000
_cell.length_c   1.000
_cell.angle_alpha   90.00
_cell.angle_beta   90.00
_cell.angle_gamma   90.00
#
_symmetry.space_group_name_H-M   'P 1'
#
loop_
_entity.id
_entity.type
_entity.pdbx_description
1 polymer ?
#
loop_
_entity_poly.entity_id
_entity_poly.type
_entity_poly.pdbx_seq_one_letter_code
_entity_poly.pdbx_strand_id
1 'polypeptide(L)'
;MSSVLKFRQPHNANSKTSPSRQKLPDILANIAALLSRVQALEIQTIDDARQAIFILELANGCIRVIVGQIPLNETARTTLPAQSARIDLLIAETRREATCLFEPTDLKSWIADDRGQSKGAPRSV
;
A
#
# COMPACT_ATOMS: atom_id res chain seq x y z
N MET A 1 26.89 -20.56 8.03
CA MET A 1 26.02 -21.26 7.05
C MET A 1 24.98 -20.26 6.58
N SER A 2 24.98 -19.89 5.30
CA SER A 2 24.08 -18.87 4.73
C SER A 2 22.98 -19.55 3.92
N SER A 3 21.74 -19.48 4.40
CA SER A 3 20.55 -19.96 3.68
C SER A 3 20.03 -18.82 2.82
N VAL A 4 20.43 -18.78 1.54
CA VAL A 4 19.80 -17.88 0.56
C VAL A 4 18.44 -18.47 0.21
N LEU A 5 17.35 -17.78 0.58
CA LEU A 5 16.01 -18.10 0.12
C LEU A 5 15.97 -17.99 -1.40
N LYS A 6 16.03 -19.13 -2.10
CA LYS A 6 15.85 -19.20 -3.55
C LYS A 6 14.37 -19.01 -3.84
N PHE A 7 13.98 -17.77 -4.16
CA PHE A 7 12.68 -17.52 -4.78
C PHE A 7 12.64 -18.23 -6.12
N ARG A 8 11.92 -19.36 -6.15
CA ARG A 8 11.73 -20.16 -7.36
C ARG A 8 10.92 -19.32 -8.34
N GLN A 9 11.55 -18.91 -9.44
CA GLN A 9 10.86 -18.27 -10.55
C GLN A 9 9.70 -19.19 -10.99
N PRO A 10 8.44 -18.72 -11.00
CA PRO A 10 7.32 -19.57 -11.33
C PRO A 10 7.50 -20.06 -12.78
N HIS A 11 7.72 -21.36 -12.90
CA HIS A 11 7.84 -22.05 -14.16
C HIS A 11 6.49 -21.96 -14.87
N ASN A 12 6.45 -21.25 -16.01
CA ASN A 12 5.39 -21.20 -17.02
C ASN A 12 4.15 -22.03 -16.69
N ALA A 13 3.32 -21.55 -15.76
CA ALA A 13 1.99 -22.06 -15.61
C ALA A 13 1.20 -21.46 -16.77
N ASN A 14 0.90 -22.28 -17.78
CA ASN A 14 -0.17 -22.00 -18.73
C ASN A 14 -1.50 -22.03 -17.96
N SER A 15 -1.73 -21.07 -17.05
CA SER A 15 -3.04 -20.86 -16.48
C SER A 15 -3.85 -20.11 -17.53
N LYS A 16 -4.77 -20.81 -18.19
CA LYS A 16 -5.93 -20.21 -18.86
C LYS A 16 -6.88 -19.56 -17.85
N THR A 17 -6.34 -18.89 -16.83
CA THR A 17 -7.07 -17.86 -16.12
C THR A 17 -6.88 -16.62 -16.97
N SER A 18 -7.79 -16.39 -17.92
CA SER A 18 -7.94 -15.05 -18.47
C SER A 18 -7.94 -14.09 -17.29
N PRO A 19 -7.02 -13.12 -17.19
CA PRO A 19 -7.11 -12.14 -16.13
C PRO A 19 -8.48 -11.52 -16.29
N SER A 20 -9.39 -11.74 -15.32
CA SER A 20 -10.67 -11.09 -15.37
C SER A 20 -10.32 -9.60 -15.40
N ARG A 21 -10.64 -8.92 -16.50
CA ARG A 21 -10.54 -7.46 -16.56
C ARG A 21 -11.54 -6.97 -15.51
N GLN A 22 -11.09 -6.80 -14.27
CA GLN A 22 -11.84 -6.10 -13.26
C GLN A 22 -12.15 -4.73 -13.85
N LYS A 23 -13.44 -4.39 -13.90
CA LYS A 23 -13.82 -3.09 -14.45
C LYS A 23 -13.43 -2.03 -13.42
N LEU A 24 -13.13 -0.83 -13.89
CA LEU A 24 -12.77 0.29 -13.00
C LEU A 24 -13.74 0.47 -11.81
N PRO A 25 -15.09 0.34 -11.97
CA PRO A 25 -16.01 0.42 -10.85
C PRO A 25 -15.77 -0.65 -9.77
N ASP A 26 -15.42 -1.87 -10.16
CA ASP A 26 -15.13 -2.97 -9.23
C ASP A 26 -13.85 -2.66 -8.42
N ILE A 27 -12.84 -2.10 -9.08
CA ILE A 27 -11.59 -1.68 -8.44
C ILE A 27 -11.86 -0.56 -7.43
N LEU A 28 -12.66 0.45 -7.83
CA LEU A 28 -13.03 1.54 -6.93
C LEU A 28 -13.86 1.06 -5.74
N ALA A 29 -14.76 0.09 -5.94
CA ALA A 29 -15.53 -0.53 -4.86
C ALA A 29 -14.62 -1.29 -3.88
N ASN A 30 -13.63 -2.03 -4.39
CA ASN A 30 -12.64 -2.70 -3.55
C ASN A 30 -11.80 -1.70 -2.75
N ILE A 31 -11.37 -0.59 -3.36
CA ILE A 31 -10.66 0.50 -2.66
C ILE A 31 -11.55 1.08 -1.55
N ALA A 32 -12.82 1.37 -1.83
CA ALA A 32 -13.74 1.89 -0.83
C ALA A 32 -13.93 0.92 0.34
N ALA A 33 -14.03 -0.38 0.06
CA ALA A 33 -14.13 -1.42 1.10
C ALA A 33 -12.86 -1.49 1.97
N LEU A 34 -11.67 -1.35 1.36
CA LEU A 34 -10.40 -1.28 2.10
C LEU A 34 -10.34 -0.06 3.02
N LEU A 35 -10.71 1.12 2.53
CA LEU A 35 -10.75 2.33 3.34
C LEU A 35 -11.76 2.22 4.48
N SER A 36 -12.93 1.63 4.23
CA SER A 36 -13.93 1.39 5.26
C SER A 36 -13.44 0.43 6.35
N ARG A 37 -12.63 -0.58 5.99
CA ARG A 37 -12.00 -1.48 6.98
C ARG A 37 -11.02 -0.74 7.88
N VAL A 38 -10.20 0.15 7.32
CA VAL A 38 -9.28 0.98 8.12
C VAL A 38 -10.06 1.90 9.04
N GLN A 39 -11.15 2.51 8.57
CA GLN A 39 -11.98 3.40 9.39
C GLN A 39 -12.67 2.66 10.55
N ALA A 40 -12.99 1.38 10.38
CA ALA A 40 -13.56 0.54 11.42
C ALA A 40 -12.50 -0.14 12.32
N LEU A 41 -11.22 -0.02 11.98
CA LEU A 41 -10.14 -0.62 12.76
C LEU A 41 -9.86 0.26 13.98
N GLU A 42 -10.12 -0.28 15.17
CA GLU A 42 -9.64 0.32 16.41
C GLU A 42 -8.14 0.03 16.54
N ILE A 43 -7.31 1.04 16.35
CA ILE A 43 -5.85 0.88 16.48
C ILE A 43 -5.51 0.74 17.95
N GLN A 44 -5.25 -0.49 18.39
CA GLN A 44 -4.87 -0.80 19.78
C GLN A 44 -3.41 -1.24 19.88
N THR A 45 -2.84 -1.79 18.80
CA THR A 45 -1.48 -2.31 18.75
C THR A 45 -0.66 -1.72 17.60
N ILE A 46 0.67 -1.91 17.66
CA ILE A 46 1.58 -1.53 16.56
C ILE A 46 1.23 -2.27 15.28
N ASP A 47 0.82 -3.54 15.39
CA ASP A 47 0.46 -4.34 14.24
C ASP A 47 -0.84 -3.86 13.59
N ASP A 48 -1.81 -3.37 14.37
CA ASP A 48 -3.00 -2.71 13.83
C ASP A 48 -2.62 -1.43 13.08
N ALA A 49 -1.71 -0.62 13.64
CA ALA A 49 -1.22 0.58 12.98
C ALA A 49 -0.47 0.25 11.68
N ARG A 50 0.38 -0.79 11.67
CA ARG A 50 1.07 -1.28 10.46
C ARG A 50 0.08 -1.76 9.41
N GLN A 51 -0.93 -2.52 9.83
CA GLN A 51 -1.97 -3.02 8.93
C GLN A 51 -2.78 -1.88 8.33
N ALA A 52 -3.19 -0.90 9.15
CA ALA A 52 -3.88 0.30 8.70
C ALA A 52 -3.05 1.06 7.65
N ILE A 53 -1.79 1.35 7.96
CA ILE A 53 -0.87 2.07 7.06
C ILE A 53 -0.70 1.30 5.75
N PHE A 54 -0.46 -0.01 5.81
CA PHE A 54 -0.32 -0.84 4.61
C PHE A 54 -1.56 -0.77 3.71
N ILE A 55 -2.76 -0.90 4.30
CA ILE A 55 -4.02 -0.83 3.54
C ILE A 55 -4.20 0.55 2.91
N LEU A 56 -3.89 1.63 3.64
CA LEU A 56 -3.97 3.00 3.14
C LEU A 56 -2.98 3.25 2.00
N GLU A 57 -1.73 2.79 2.13
CA GLU A 57 -0.71 2.90 1.09
C GLU A 57 -1.09 2.13 -0.17
N LEU A 58 -1.62 0.91 -0.01
CA LEU A 58 -2.13 0.10 -1.12
C LEU A 58 -3.29 0.80 -1.83
N ALA A 59 -4.29 1.26 -1.08
CA ALA A 59 -5.44 1.99 -1.62
C ALA A 59 -5.01 3.24 -2.39
N ASN A 60 -4.08 4.02 -1.80
CA ASN A 60 -3.57 5.25 -2.41
C ASN A 60 -2.75 4.95 -3.67
N GLY A 61 -1.92 3.90 -3.65
CA GLY A 61 -1.18 3.42 -4.80
C GLY A 61 -2.10 3.07 -5.98
N CYS A 62 -3.18 2.35 -5.71
CA CYS A 62 -4.19 2.04 -6.73
C CYS A 62 -4.84 3.30 -7.30
N ILE A 63 -5.23 4.27 -6.45
CA ILE A 63 -5.81 5.54 -6.91
C ILE A 63 -4.83 6.29 -7.83
N ARG A 64 -3.55 6.38 -7.46
CA ARG A 64 -2.53 7.07 -8.26
C ARG A 64 -2.31 6.40 -9.62
N VAL A 65 -2.31 5.06 -9.66
CA VAL A 65 -2.25 4.31 -10.92
C VAL A 65 -3.47 4.59 -11.80
N ILE A 66 -4.67 4.58 -11.22
CA ILE A 66 -5.92 4.88 -11.93
C ILE A 66 -5.86 6.31 -12.53
N VAL A 67 -5.48 7.30 -11.73
CA VAL A 67 -5.37 8.70 -12.16
C VAL A 67 -4.33 8.88 -13.27
N GLY A 68 -3.19 8.17 -13.18
CA GLY A 68 -2.10 8.30 -14.14
C GLY A 68 -2.29 7.53 -15.46
N GLN A 69 -3.08 6.46 -15.47
CA GLN A 69 -3.13 5.51 -16.59
C GLN A 69 -4.51 5.35 -17.23
N ILE A 70 -5.59 5.71 -16.55
CA ILE A 70 -6.96 5.45 -17.02
C ILE A 70 -7.62 6.77 -17.44
N PRO A 71 -8.28 6.84 -18.61
CA PRO A 71 -9.14 7.96 -18.95
C PRO A 71 -10.29 8.06 -17.96
N LEU A 72 -10.32 9.15 -17.20
CA LEU A 72 -11.33 9.42 -16.17
C LEU A 72 -12.34 10.46 -16.65
N ASN A 73 -13.60 10.32 -16.21
CA ASN A 73 -14.59 11.37 -16.37
C ASN A 73 -14.25 12.59 -15.50
N GLU A 74 -14.89 13.72 -15.76
CA GLU A 74 -14.58 15.00 -15.11
C GLU A 74 -14.71 14.94 -13.57
N THR A 75 -15.74 14.26 -13.07
CA THR A 75 -15.95 14.05 -11.63
C THR A 75 -14.82 13.21 -11.02
N ALA A 76 -14.40 12.12 -11.65
CA ALA A 76 -13.33 11.26 -11.16
C ALA A 76 -11.96 11.95 -11.22
N ARG A 77 -11.74 12.84 -12.21
CA ARG A 77 -10.49 13.62 -12.34
C ARG A 77 -10.28 14.61 -11.20
N THR A 78 -11.35 15.09 -10.56
CA THR A 78 -11.24 16.02 -9.43
C THR A 78 -11.31 15.29 -8.08
N THR A 79 -12.14 14.26 -7.98
CA THR A 79 -12.39 13.55 -6.72
C THR A 79 -11.27 12.58 -6.34
N LEU A 80 -10.72 11.81 -7.28
CA LEU A 80 -9.68 10.82 -6.98
C LEU A 80 -8.36 11.45 -6.49
N PRO A 81 -7.85 12.55 -7.07
CA PRO A 81 -6.69 13.23 -6.51
C PRO A 81 -6.94 13.82 -5.12
N ALA A 82 -8.13 14.38 -4.89
CA ALA A 82 -8.50 14.91 -3.57
C ALA A 82 -8.59 13.77 -2.52
N GLN A 83 -9.12 12.61 -2.90
CA GLN A 83 -9.11 11.41 -2.05
C GLN A 83 -7.69 10.92 -1.78
N SER A 84 -6.83 10.89 -2.80
CA SER A 84 -5.41 10.52 -2.65
C SER A 84 -4.70 11.39 -1.60
N ALA A 85 -4.89 12.71 -1.68
CA ALA A 85 -4.32 13.65 -0.71
C ALA A 85 -4.86 13.45 0.71
N ARG A 86 -6.15 13.13 0.86
CA ARG A 86 -6.75 12.79 2.17
C ARG A 86 -6.15 11.52 2.76
N ILE A 87 -5.88 10.51 1.92
CA ILE A 87 -5.25 9.27 2.38
C ILE A 87 -3.79 9.53 2.79
N ASP A 88 -3.05 10.37 2.07
CA ASP A 88 -1.69 10.78 2.47
C ASP A 88 -1.69 11.44 3.87
N LEU A 89 -2.65 12.33 4.13
CA LEU A 89 -2.81 12.93 5.46
C LEU A 89 -3.13 11.88 6.53
N LEU A 90 -4.01 10.94 6.23
CA LEU A 90 -4.37 9.88 7.16
C LEU A 90 -3.18 8.97 7.50
N ILE A 91 -2.36 8.60 6.51
CA ILE A 91 -1.12 7.84 6.72
C ILE A 91 -0.17 8.60 7.64
N ALA A 92 0.02 9.91 7.40
CA ALA A 92 0.89 10.75 8.22
C ALA A 92 0.39 10.82 9.68
N GLU A 93 -0.91 10.99 9.88
CA GLU A 93 -1.52 11.02 11.21
C GLU A 93 -1.38 9.67 11.91
N THR A 94 -1.70 8.56 11.25
CA THR A 94 -1.56 7.21 11.84
C THR A 94 -0.11 6.91 12.23
N ARG A 95 0.87 7.32 11.40
CA ARG A 95 2.30 7.20 11.75
C ARG A 95 2.66 8.01 12.99
N ARG A 96 2.13 9.23 13.10
CA ARG A 96 2.35 10.12 14.25
C ARG A 96 1.73 9.54 15.51
N GLU A 97 0.47 9.14 15.47
CA GLU A 97 -0.25 8.55 16.60
C GLU A 97 0.45 7.30 17.13
N ALA A 98 0.81 6.39 16.24
CA ALA A 98 1.55 5.20 16.63
C ALA A 98 2.96 5.54 17.18
N THR A 99 3.60 6.61 16.73
CA THR A 99 4.84 7.10 17.36
C THR A 99 4.62 7.62 18.79
N CYS A 100 3.43 8.14 19.10
CA CYS A 100 3.07 8.59 20.44
C CYS A 100 2.60 7.45 21.36
N LEU A 101 2.04 6.38 20.79
CA LEU A 101 1.43 5.28 21.54
C LEU A 101 2.44 4.17 21.93
N PHE A 102 3.58 4.08 21.26
CA PHE A 102 4.49 2.94 21.38
C PHE A 102 5.92 3.34 21.77
N GLU A 103 6.54 2.53 22.63
CA GLU A 103 7.88 2.78 23.16
C GLU A 103 8.96 2.83 22.05
N PRO A 104 10.04 3.62 22.22
CA PRO A 104 11.08 3.82 21.19
C PRO A 104 11.75 2.52 20.69
N THR A 105 11.76 1.48 21.52
CA THR A 105 12.36 0.18 21.22
C THR A 105 11.59 -0.56 20.13
N ASP A 106 10.25 -0.49 20.18
CA ASP A 106 9.39 -1.09 19.15
C ASP A 106 9.38 -0.24 17.88
N LEU A 107 9.53 1.09 18.02
CA LEU A 107 9.66 2.01 16.90
C LEU A 107 10.96 1.81 16.10
N LYS A 108 12.06 1.43 16.76
CA LYS A 108 13.34 1.13 16.10
C LYS A 108 13.21 -0.04 15.13
N SER A 109 12.42 -1.06 15.46
CA SER A 109 12.13 -2.18 14.56
C SER A 109 11.29 -1.73 13.36
N TRP A 110 10.34 -0.82 13.59
CA TRP A 110 9.49 -0.25 12.56
C TRP A 110 10.24 0.62 11.54
N ILE A 111 11.14 1.51 12.01
CA ILE A 111 11.94 2.38 11.12
C ILE A 111 13.01 1.60 10.33
N ALA A 112 13.47 0.46 10.86
CA ALA A 112 14.50 -0.35 10.22
C ALA A 112 14.00 -1.00 8.91
N ASP A 113 12.71 -1.34 8.81
CA ASP A 113 12.12 -1.93 7.60
C ASP A 113 11.97 -0.91 6.46
N ASP A 114 11.68 0.36 6.76
CA ASP A 114 11.48 1.42 5.75
C ASP A 114 12.82 1.89 5.13
N ARG A 115 13.94 1.70 5.83
CA ARG A 115 15.30 2.04 5.35
C ARG A 115 16.00 0.93 4.57
N GLY A 116 15.33 -0.21 4.38
CA GLY A 116 15.89 -1.41 3.73
C GLY A 116 15.83 -1.45 2.20
N GLN A 117 15.36 -0.40 1.50
CA GLN A 117 15.55 -0.31 0.05
C GLN A 117 17.01 0.06 -0.25
N SER A 118 17.85 -0.97 -0.27
CA SER A 118 19.23 -0.90 -0.77
C SER A 118 19.18 -0.33 -2.19
N LYS A 119 19.65 0.91 -2.37
CA LYS A 119 19.95 1.48 -3.69
C LYS A 119 20.85 0.49 -4.42
N GLY A 120 20.31 -0.18 -5.43
CA GLY A 120 21.07 -1.09 -6.28
C GLY A 120 22.30 -0.35 -6.81
N ALA A 121 23.48 -0.91 -6.56
CA ALA A 121 24.72 -0.41 -7.16
C ALA A 121 24.55 -0.41 -8.70
N PRO A 122 25.03 0.64 -9.40
CA PRO A 122 24.95 0.66 -10.86
C PRO A 122 25.78 -0.50 -11.41
N ARG A 123 25.18 -1.30 -12.29
CA ARG A 123 25.90 -2.31 -13.05
C ARG A 123 26.83 -1.58 -14.01
N SER A 124 28.14 -1.76 -13.84
CA SER A 124 29.13 -1.41 -14.86
C SER A 124 28.84 -2.23 -16.11
N VAL A 125 28.83 -1.54 -17.25
CA VAL A 125 28.63 -2.07 -18.61
C VAL A 125 29.76 -3.04 -18.98
#